data_AF-A0A2V8J686-F1
#
_entry.id   AF-A0A2V8J686-F1
#
_cell.length_a   1.000
_cell.length_b   1.000
_cell.length_c   1.000
_cell.angle_alpha   90.00
_cell.angle_beta   90.00
_cell.angle_gamma   90.00
#
_symmetry.space_group_name_H-M   'P 1'
#
loop_
_entity.id
_entity.type
_entity.pdbx_description
1 polymer ?
#
loop_
_entity_poly.entity_id
_entity_poly.type
_entity_poly.pdbx_seq_one_letter_code
_entity_poly.pdbx_strand_id
1 'polypeptide(L)'
;MMRKVLFAALFLTVGAFYERSGRSQTAPTVQAEPTVRIGLNPNASTVNIRSSAAFTVQQNRTRMAKFSTVLALDAASTNRVLSRADLDYRMLVELDAGKVLVLPSKTKVRIEPTGTPIEIENRTYRGAIEVFGNSR
;
A
#
# COMPACT_ATOMS: atom_id res chain seq x y z
N MET A 1 83.16 -27.57 -0.45
CA MET A 1 83.34 -27.78 1.01
C MET A 1 82.41 -26.80 1.75
N MET A 2 81.15 -27.11 2.02
CA MET A 2 80.53 -27.95 3.08
C MET A 2 80.18 -27.20 4.38
N ARG A 3 78.85 -26.99 4.53
CA ARG A 3 77.95 -27.03 5.72
C ARG A 3 78.21 -26.15 6.94
N LYS A 4 77.20 -25.34 7.32
CA LYS A 4 76.54 -25.25 8.66
C LYS A 4 75.08 -24.74 8.47
N VAL A 5 74.07 -25.59 8.48
CA VAL A 5 73.22 -26.10 9.59
C VAL A 5 72.13 -25.12 10.06
N LEU A 6 70.89 -25.58 9.85
CA LEU A 6 69.58 -25.13 10.34
C LEU A 6 69.43 -25.42 11.85
N PHE A 7 68.70 -24.60 12.62
CA PHE A 7 67.89 -25.09 13.76
C PHE A 7 66.70 -24.16 14.05
N ALA A 8 65.57 -24.80 14.35
CA ALA A 8 64.25 -24.26 14.61
C ALA A 8 64.07 -23.78 16.06
N ALA A 9 63.11 -22.87 16.29
CA ALA A 9 62.47 -22.75 17.60
C ALA A 9 61.00 -22.29 17.45
N LEU A 10 60.15 -23.23 17.79
CA LEU A 10 58.71 -23.20 18.03
C LEU A 10 58.37 -22.24 19.19
N PHE A 11 57.39 -21.34 19.01
CA PHE A 11 56.69 -20.72 20.14
C PHE A 11 55.18 -20.87 19.98
N LEU A 12 54.68 -21.88 20.68
CA LEU A 12 53.28 -22.15 20.95
C LEU A 12 52.90 -21.32 22.19
N THR A 13 51.99 -20.35 22.07
CA THR A 13 51.26 -19.83 23.24
C THR A 13 49.77 -19.74 22.93
N VAL A 14 49.05 -20.55 23.69
CA VAL A 14 47.59 -20.64 23.78
C VAL A 14 47.09 -19.35 24.43
N GLY A 15 46.14 -18.68 23.77
CA GLY A 15 45.55 -17.42 24.25
C GLY A 15 44.04 -17.42 24.03
N ALA A 16 43.33 -18.02 25.00
CA ALA A 16 41.99 -17.71 25.49
C ALA A 16 40.97 -17.06 24.54
N PHE A 17 39.89 -17.82 24.29
CA PHE A 17 38.50 -17.39 24.49
C PHE A 17 38.29 -15.89 24.71
N TYR A 18 37.92 -15.19 23.63
CA TYR A 18 36.96 -14.10 23.74
C TYR A 18 35.86 -14.39 22.72
N GLU A 19 34.81 -15.06 23.21
CA GLU A 19 33.48 -14.93 22.66
C GLU A 19 33.17 -13.43 22.62
N ARG A 20 33.30 -12.85 21.43
CA ARG A 20 32.70 -11.55 21.16
C ARG A 20 31.20 -11.80 21.17
N SER A 21 30.57 -11.62 22.33
CA SER A 21 29.12 -11.49 22.42
C SER A 21 28.72 -10.36 21.48
N GLY A 22 28.31 -10.73 20.27
CA GLY A 22 27.56 -9.85 19.40
C GLY A 22 26.31 -9.50 20.17
N ARG A 23 26.31 -8.35 20.86
CA ARG A 23 25.07 -7.66 21.16
C ARG A 23 24.40 -7.47 19.80
N SER A 24 23.48 -8.36 19.47
CA SER A 24 22.43 -8.08 18.52
C SER A 24 21.75 -6.82 19.04
N GLN A 25 22.20 -5.66 18.53
CA GLN A 25 21.38 -4.46 18.51
C GLN A 25 20.16 -4.87 17.70
N THR A 26 19.12 -5.31 18.39
CA THR A 26 17.77 -5.29 17.85
C THR A 26 17.47 -3.82 17.58
N ALA A 27 17.75 -3.39 16.35
CA ALA A 27 17.20 -2.16 15.83
C ALA A 27 15.69 -2.21 16.10
N PRO A 28 15.08 -1.17 16.68
CA PRO A 28 13.64 -1.14 16.80
C PRO A 28 13.09 -1.27 15.38
N THR A 29 12.43 -2.39 15.09
CA THR A 29 11.64 -2.54 13.87
C THR A 29 10.57 -1.47 13.96
N VAL A 30 10.77 -0.34 13.27
CA VAL A 30 9.74 0.67 13.10
C VAL A 30 8.59 -0.07 12.43
N GLN A 31 7.58 -0.44 13.22
CA GLN A 31 6.43 -1.15 12.73
C GLN A 31 5.75 -0.22 11.73
N ALA A 32 5.84 -0.57 10.44
CA ALA A 32 5.22 0.21 9.39
C ALA A 32 3.74 0.39 9.72
N GLU A 33 3.23 1.61 9.57
CA GLU A 33 1.81 1.86 9.82
C GLU A 33 0.95 0.91 8.97
N PRO A 34 -0.10 0.31 9.57
CA PRO A 34 -0.91 -0.67 8.87
C PRO A 34 -1.55 -0.02 7.62
N THR A 35 -1.46 -0.72 6.47
CA THR A 35 -2.15 -0.31 5.24
C THR A 35 -3.39 -1.16 5.05
N VAL A 36 -4.56 -0.54 5.02
CA VAL A 36 -5.84 -1.20 4.74
C VAL A 36 -6.07 -1.22 3.24
N ARG A 37 -6.29 -2.42 2.68
CA ARG A 37 -6.53 -2.62 1.24
C ARG A 37 -7.98 -3.01 0.99
N ILE A 38 -8.66 -2.24 0.15
CA ILE A 38 -10.08 -2.43 -0.13
C ILE A 38 -10.30 -2.57 -1.65
N GLY A 39 -10.80 -3.73 -2.05
CA GLY A 39 -11.11 -4.03 -3.44
C GLY A 39 -12.60 -3.82 -3.73
N LEU A 40 -12.92 -2.88 -4.63
CA LEU A 40 -14.27 -2.71 -5.16
C LEU A 40 -14.60 -3.86 -6.10
N ASN A 41 -15.69 -4.57 -5.86
CA ASN A 41 -16.13 -5.66 -6.74
C ASN A 41 -17.64 -5.52 -7.04
N PRO A 42 -18.17 -6.24 -8.05
CA PRO A 42 -19.58 -6.11 -8.42
C PRO A 42 -20.58 -6.40 -7.28
N ASN A 43 -20.19 -7.20 -6.29
CA ASN A 43 -21.03 -7.59 -5.15
C ASN A 43 -20.84 -6.69 -3.90
N ALA A 44 -19.77 -5.89 -3.87
CA ALA A 44 -19.43 -4.91 -2.84
C ALA A 44 -18.96 -3.63 -3.53
N SER A 45 -19.95 -2.91 -4.06
CA SER A 45 -19.76 -1.90 -5.10
C SER A 45 -19.51 -0.50 -4.57
N THR A 46 -19.50 -0.29 -3.25
CA THR A 46 -19.34 1.04 -2.64
C THR A 46 -18.49 0.97 -1.38
N VAL A 47 -17.59 1.94 -1.20
CA VAL A 47 -16.79 2.16 0.01
C VAL A 47 -16.90 3.62 0.41
N ASN A 48 -17.36 3.87 1.63
CA ASN A 48 -17.49 5.22 2.18
C ASN A 48 -16.35 5.49 3.16
N ILE A 49 -15.57 6.53 2.89
CA ILE A 49 -14.46 6.99 3.71
C ILE A 49 -14.78 8.39 4.25
N ARG A 50 -14.67 8.58 5.56
CA ARG A 50 -14.85 9.88 6.20
C ARG A 50 -13.78 10.14 7.26
N SER A 51 -13.43 11.40 7.47
CA SER A 51 -12.54 11.80 8.57
C SER A 51 -12.89 13.20 9.06
N SER A 52 -12.58 13.48 10.32
CA SER A 52 -12.73 14.82 10.90
C SER A 52 -11.70 15.80 10.36
N ALA A 53 -10.49 15.32 10.03
CA ALA A 53 -9.50 16.10 9.29
C ALA A 53 -9.65 15.88 7.78
N ALA A 54 -9.22 16.88 7.01
CA ALA A 54 -9.18 16.74 5.57
C ALA A 54 -8.02 15.81 5.15
N PHE A 55 -8.28 14.96 4.16
CA PHE A 55 -7.31 14.12 3.48
C PHE A 55 -7.35 14.41 1.98
N THR A 56 -6.49 13.73 1.22
CA THR A 56 -6.34 13.96 -0.22
C THR A 56 -6.71 12.71 -1.01
N VAL A 57 -7.49 12.88 -2.08
CA VAL A 57 -7.79 11.84 -3.07
C VAL A 57 -7.42 12.37 -4.44
N GLN A 58 -6.42 11.78 -5.11
CA GLN A 58 -5.94 12.25 -6.42
C GLN A 58 -5.75 13.78 -6.44
N GLN A 59 -4.98 14.32 -5.49
CA GLN A 59 -4.72 15.76 -5.30
C GLN A 59 -5.93 16.62 -4.89
N ASN A 60 -7.13 16.04 -4.75
CA ASN A 60 -8.31 16.76 -4.26
C ASN A 60 -8.43 16.63 -2.74
N ARG A 61 -8.42 17.77 -2.04
CA ARG A 61 -8.61 17.83 -0.58
C ARG A 61 -10.09 17.68 -0.24
N THR A 62 -10.42 16.72 0.63
CA THR A 62 -11.79 16.37 1.02
C THR A 62 -11.83 15.81 2.45
N ARG A 63 -13.01 15.77 3.08
CA ARG A 63 -13.28 15.06 4.34
C ARG A 63 -14.13 13.81 4.14
N MET A 64 -14.78 13.67 2.98
CA MET A 64 -15.52 12.49 2.57
C MET A 64 -15.09 12.04 1.18
N ALA A 65 -15.02 10.73 0.99
CA ALA A 65 -14.90 10.11 -0.32
C ALA A 65 -15.74 8.84 -0.38
N LYS A 66 -16.65 8.77 -1.34
CA LYS A 66 -17.42 7.58 -1.65
C LYS A 66 -16.92 7.00 -2.96
N PHE A 67 -16.35 5.81 -2.87
CA PHE A 67 -15.86 5.06 -4.00
C PHE A 67 -16.93 4.11 -4.46
N SER A 68 -17.20 4.05 -5.76
CA SER A 68 -18.07 3.03 -6.33
C SER A 68 -17.63 2.59 -7.72
N THR A 69 -18.18 1.48 -8.21
CA THR A 69 -17.96 1.03 -9.59
C THR A 69 -19.11 1.51 -10.48
N VAL A 70 -18.78 2.10 -11.63
CA VAL A 70 -19.75 2.50 -12.65
C VAL A 70 -19.38 1.90 -14.01
N LEU A 71 -20.39 1.62 -14.83
CA LEU A 71 -20.21 1.23 -16.22
C LEU A 71 -20.22 2.48 -17.11
N ALA A 72 -19.15 2.70 -17.86
CA ALA A 72 -19.09 3.65 -18.95
C ALA A 72 -19.29 2.90 -20.28
N LEU A 73 -20.06 3.50 -21.18
CA LEU A 73 -20.24 3.03 -22.54
C LEU A 73 -19.89 4.16 -23.50
N ASP A 74 -19.30 3.81 -24.64
CA ASP A 74 -19.18 4.74 -25.76
C ASP A 74 -20.59 5.06 -26.29
N ALA A 75 -20.86 6.32 -26.63
CA ALA A 75 -22.12 6.72 -27.25
C ALA A 75 -22.39 5.94 -28.56
N ALA A 76 -21.34 5.56 -29.30
CA ALA A 76 -21.39 4.75 -30.50
C ALA A 76 -21.85 3.29 -30.27
N SER A 77 -21.95 2.87 -29.00
CA SER A 77 -22.46 1.55 -28.60
C SER A 77 -23.99 1.48 -28.51
N THR A 78 -24.68 2.61 -28.70
CA THR A 78 -26.15 2.71 -28.65
C THR A 78 -26.81 1.82 -29.71
N ASN A 79 -27.88 1.09 -29.33
CA ASN A 79 -28.67 0.19 -30.19
C ASN A 79 -27.87 -0.96 -30.83
N ARG A 80 -26.76 -1.37 -30.22
CA ARG A 80 -25.94 -2.50 -30.68
C ARG A 80 -25.89 -3.59 -29.62
N VAL A 81 -25.75 -4.84 -30.06
CA VAL A 81 -25.41 -5.93 -29.15
C VAL A 81 -23.94 -5.79 -28.76
N LEU A 82 -23.68 -5.75 -27.46
CA LEU A 82 -22.34 -5.57 -26.90
C LEU A 82 -21.83 -6.88 -26.31
N SER A 83 -20.54 -7.13 -26.51
CA SER A 83 -19.79 -8.12 -25.78
C SER A 83 -19.34 -7.55 -24.44
N ARG A 84 -18.92 -8.41 -23.50
CA ARG A 84 -18.34 -7.96 -22.23
C ARG A 84 -17.06 -7.14 -22.43
N ALA A 85 -16.34 -7.34 -23.53
CA ALA A 85 -15.14 -6.58 -23.85
C ALA A 85 -15.45 -5.12 -24.23
N ASP A 86 -16.68 -4.82 -24.64
CA ASP A 86 -17.13 -3.47 -24.97
C ASP A 86 -17.56 -2.67 -23.72
N LEU A 87 -17.59 -3.32 -22.55
CA LEU A 87 -17.99 -2.72 -21.28
C LEU A 87 -16.77 -2.10 -20.58
N ASP A 88 -16.80 -0.79 -20.34
CA ASP A 88 -15.72 -0.09 -19.67
C ASP A 88 -16.08 0.24 -18.21
N TYR A 89 -15.63 -0.60 -17.29
CA TYR A 89 -15.84 -0.37 -15.85
C TYR A 89 -14.84 0.66 -15.32
N ARG A 90 -15.37 1.67 -14.62
CA ARG A 90 -14.63 2.78 -14.01
C ARG A 90 -14.88 2.85 -12.51
N MET A 91 -13.93 3.45 -11.81
CA MET A 91 -14.10 3.82 -10.41
C MET A 91 -14.64 5.26 -10.35
N LEU A 92 -15.83 5.42 -9.80
CA LEU A 92 -16.41 6.71 -9.44
C LEU A 92 -15.93 7.07 -8.04
N VAL A 93 -15.51 8.32 -7.85
CA VAL A 93 -15.21 8.87 -6.52
C VAL A 93 -16.03 10.14 -6.33
N GLU A 94 -17.03 10.06 -5.47
CA GLU A 94 -17.78 11.23 -5.01
C GLU A 94 -17.03 11.85 -3.84
N LEU A 95 -16.72 13.15 -3.93
CA LEU A 95 -16.03 13.94 -2.91
C LEU A 95 -17.00 14.97 -2.30
N ASP A 96 -16.52 15.76 -1.34
CA ASP A 96 -17.29 16.85 -0.75
C ASP A 96 -17.82 17.84 -1.81
N ALA A 97 -18.91 18.53 -1.48
CA ALA A 97 -19.52 19.58 -2.30
C ALA A 97 -19.94 19.13 -3.72
N GLY A 98 -20.29 17.85 -3.87
CA GLY A 98 -20.82 17.30 -5.13
C GLY A 98 -19.76 17.11 -6.23
N LYS A 99 -18.48 17.19 -5.89
CA LYS A 99 -17.39 16.94 -6.86
C LYS A 99 -17.30 15.44 -7.13
N VAL A 100 -17.05 15.09 -8.39
CA VAL A 100 -16.95 13.70 -8.82
C VAL A 100 -15.67 13.52 -9.64
N LEU A 101 -14.92 12.46 -9.34
CA LEU A 101 -13.81 11.99 -10.15
C LEU A 101 -14.17 10.64 -10.77
N VAL A 102 -13.81 10.44 -12.03
CA VAL A 102 -13.91 9.15 -12.70
C VAL A 102 -12.51 8.67 -13.04
N LEU A 103 -12.14 7.50 -12.51
CA LEU A 103 -10.82 6.93 -12.64
C LEU A 103 -10.91 5.60 -13.41
N PRO A 104 -9.86 5.19 -14.15
CA PRO A 104 -9.73 3.83 -14.62
C PRO A 104 -9.92 2.83 -13.48
N SER A 105 -10.62 1.71 -13.70
CA SER A 105 -10.85 0.69 -12.66
C SER A 105 -9.56 0.12 -12.06
N LYS A 106 -8.48 0.07 -12.86
CA LYS A 106 -7.15 -0.40 -12.44
C LYS A 106 -6.38 0.59 -11.57
N THR A 107 -6.88 1.82 -11.40
CA THR A 107 -6.23 2.83 -10.56
C THR A 107 -6.31 2.43 -9.10
N LYS A 108 -5.17 2.54 -8.40
CA LYS A 108 -5.08 2.44 -6.95
C LYS A 108 -5.09 3.83 -6.35
N VAL A 109 -6.08 4.10 -5.50
CA VAL A 109 -6.18 5.36 -4.77
C VAL A 109 -5.63 5.13 -3.37
N ARG A 110 -4.51 5.76 -3.08
CA ARG A 110 -3.89 5.74 -1.75
C ARG A 110 -4.26 7.02 -0.99
N ILE A 111 -4.73 6.85 0.24
CA ILE A 111 -5.08 7.91 1.18
C ILE A 111 -4.18 7.75 2.40
N GLU A 112 -3.48 8.82 2.76
CA GLU A 112 -2.63 8.88 3.94
C GLU A 112 -3.22 9.88 4.94
N PRO A 113 -3.82 9.41 6.04
CA PRO A 113 -4.33 10.30 7.07
C PRO A 113 -3.20 11.06 7.78
N THR A 114 -3.38 12.36 7.97
CA THR A 114 -2.43 13.21 8.68
C THR A 114 -2.71 13.22 10.19
N GLY A 115 -2.48 12.09 10.86
CA GLY A 115 -2.52 11.97 12.32
C GLY A 115 -3.91 11.79 12.96
N THR A 116 -5.00 12.04 12.22
CA THR A 116 -6.36 11.70 12.66
C THR A 116 -6.81 10.35 12.08
N PRO A 117 -7.54 9.53 12.85
CA PRO A 117 -8.12 8.30 12.31
C PRO A 117 -9.08 8.59 11.13
N ILE A 118 -9.20 7.60 10.25
CA ILE A 118 -10.19 7.59 9.17
C ILE A 118 -11.25 6.56 9.52
N GLU A 119 -12.50 6.87 9.21
CA GLU A 119 -13.60 5.93 9.31
C GLU A 119 -13.96 5.37 7.94
N ILE A 120 -14.08 4.04 7.87
CA ILE A 120 -14.52 3.30 6.69
C ILE A 120 -15.72 2.47 7.12
N GLU A 121 -16.89 2.66 6.52
CA GLU A 121 -18.11 1.89 6.82
C GLU A 121 -18.40 1.78 8.34
N ASN A 122 -18.23 2.89 9.06
CA ASN A 122 -18.40 3.00 10.53
C ASN A 122 -17.33 2.30 11.39
N ARG A 123 -16.25 1.81 10.81
CA ARG A 123 -15.08 1.30 11.54
C ARG A 123 -13.94 2.30 11.47
N THR A 124 -13.26 2.52 12.59
CA THR A 124 -12.12 3.44 12.69
C THR A 124 -10.82 2.72 12.33
N TYR A 125 -10.01 3.34 11.49
CA TYR A 125 -8.72 2.84 11.03
C TYR A 125 -7.63 3.88 11.24
N ARG A 126 -6.41 3.39 11.48
CA ARG A 126 -5.18 4.17 11.53
C ARG A 126 -4.25 3.68 10.41
N GLY A 127 -3.42 4.57 9.90
CA GLY A 127 -2.51 4.28 8.78
C GLY A 127 -3.14 4.47 7.41
N ALA A 128 -2.38 4.11 6.38
CA ALA A 128 -2.77 4.36 4.99
C ALA A 128 -3.94 3.46 4.53
N ILE A 129 -4.75 3.97 3.62
CA ILE A 129 -5.82 3.23 2.97
C ILE A 129 -5.52 3.18 1.48
N GLU A 130 -5.71 2.01 0.87
CA GLU A 130 -5.60 1.81 -0.56
C GLU A 130 -6.92 1.22 -1.08
N VAL A 131 -7.62 1.98 -1.92
CA VAL A 131 -8.83 1.55 -2.61
C VAL A 131 -8.50 1.26 -4.08
N PHE A 132 -8.95 0.14 -4.61
CA PHE A 132 -8.70 -0.27 -5.99
C PHE A 132 -9.88 -1.03 -6.58
N GLY A 133 -10.06 -0.97 -7.90
CA GLY A 133 -11.01 -1.84 -8.58
C GLY A 133 -10.51 -3.28 -8.64
N ASN A 134 -11.34 -4.22 -8.22
CA ASN A 134 -11.09 -5.65 -8.33
C ASN A 134 -11.92 -6.20 -9.50
N SER A 135 -11.34 -6.16 -10.71
CA SER A 135 -11.98 -6.61 -11.94
C SER A 135 -11.76 -8.10 -12.24
N ARG A 136 -11.66 -8.95 -11.20
CA ARG A 136 -11.57 -10.40 -11.39
C ARG A 136 -12.92 -10.98 -11.80
#